data_AF-A0A8C8VH05-F1
#
_entry.id   AF-A0A8C8VH05-F1
#
_cell.length_a   1.000
_cell.length_b   1.000
_cell.length_c   1.000
_cell.angle_alpha   90.00
_cell.angle_beta   90.00
_cell.angle_gamma   90.00
#
_symmetry.space_group_name_H-M   'P 1'
#
loop_
_entity.id
_entity.type
_entity.pdbx_description
1 polymer ?
#
loop_
_entity_poly.entity_id
_entity_poly.type
_entity_poly.pdbx_seq_one_letter_code
_entity_poly.pdbx_strand_id
1 'polypeptide(L)'
;MKGGVTEEHLYLAFSHQSEDCILPLHTSISLFLLSYCDCKLFNIFLVPASDSTDDQLFDKALPGDLEVHFISRCQLPLVVQSCSLPAIVEENGKFCRAGLSVVLRHIIQKTYEVDPSKKLVLELLGFKKTCLKACAEVSQWTRLCEISIPQAVESFLSASPEQCHAIPPEVLLLEKKLGEPVRVHNDDKIRRQKLQQQKAGEKTSVPAFAKTTKNLYPEEGSTVEIQDQPHTSLELRVAFSKLGVQEIPTTTNREPSEIRKTKTSDLPILEHVFTEGLYFTLADVVLLPCIHQFLVFSKKHNQKLLNLPLLYSWYHRVQEVPGVKSAAAKCNMQFLQFPDLLSFPDEQLIDFSTIPDGLEEENEDSQFIGGPRPTMTKLMESGIEAKFSPHPCPSWTLEWNNLPAAVSPGEGKMSSDRALRKQQQLNNLVSMVIKLSNPGDVIVDFCSGGGHVGIVLAHMLPSCQVVLIENKELSLVRAKDRSDELRLHNISFIQANLDYFKGTFNIGVSD
;
A
#
# COMPACT_ATOMS: atom_id res chain seq x y z
N MET A 1 -24.32 19.24 -4.54
CA MET A 1 -25.18 18.03 -4.59
C MET A 1 -24.63 17.08 -3.55
N LYS A 2 -25.40 16.72 -2.53
CA LYS A 2 -25.01 15.66 -1.58
C LYS A 2 -25.20 14.34 -2.34
N GLY A 3 -24.10 13.74 -2.79
CA GLY A 3 -24.14 12.43 -3.43
C GLY A 3 -24.63 11.41 -2.41
N GLY A 4 -25.66 10.64 -2.77
CA GLY A 4 -25.97 9.42 -2.04
C GLY A 4 -24.74 8.52 -2.02
N VAL A 5 -24.56 7.75 -0.94
CA VAL A 5 -23.52 6.72 -0.90
C VAL A 5 -23.89 5.72 -1.99
N THR A 6 -23.14 5.71 -3.09
CA THR A 6 -23.23 4.69 -4.12
C THR A 6 -22.84 3.37 -3.49
N GLU A 7 -23.69 2.37 -3.64
CA GLU A 7 -23.43 1.02 -3.14
C GLU A 7 -22.20 0.45 -3.88
N GLU A 8 -21.24 -0.07 -3.12
CA GLU A 8 -20.01 -0.67 -3.65
C GLU A 8 -19.89 -2.09 -3.12
N HIS A 9 -19.52 -3.03 -3.98
CA HIS A 9 -19.38 -4.44 -3.63
C HIS A 9 -17.91 -4.81 -3.55
N LEU A 10 -17.50 -5.40 -2.41
CA LEU A 10 -16.15 -5.90 -2.17
C LEU A 10 -16.13 -7.42 -2.37
N TYR A 11 -15.36 -7.89 -3.34
CA TYR A 11 -15.14 -9.30 -3.62
C TYR A 11 -13.79 -9.74 -3.08
N LEU A 12 -13.80 -10.79 -2.26
CA LEU A 12 -12.64 -11.36 -1.59
C LEU A 12 -12.53 -12.84 -1.95
N ALA A 13 -11.34 -13.32 -2.25
CA ALA A 13 -11.14 -14.75 -2.49
C ALA A 13 -11.30 -15.54 -1.19
N PHE A 14 -11.75 -16.78 -1.28
CA PHE A 14 -11.88 -17.67 -0.14
C PHE A 14 -11.53 -19.09 -0.57
N SER A 15 -10.63 -19.74 0.16
CA SER A 15 -10.21 -21.12 -0.16
C SER A 15 -10.49 -22.05 1.01
N HIS A 16 -10.01 -21.69 2.19
CA HIS A 16 -10.19 -22.46 3.40
C HIS A 16 -9.96 -21.58 4.63
N GLN A 17 -10.38 -22.10 5.77
CA GLN A 17 -10.21 -21.51 7.07
C GLN A 17 -9.49 -22.50 7.98
N SER A 18 -8.39 -22.07 8.60
CA SER A 18 -7.74 -22.75 9.72
C SER A 18 -8.08 -21.97 11.00
N GLU A 19 -7.98 -22.59 12.19
CA GLU A 19 -8.47 -22.12 13.51
C GLU A 19 -8.57 -20.58 13.67
N ASP A 20 -7.52 -19.82 13.32
CA ASP A 20 -7.49 -18.35 13.41
C ASP A 20 -7.14 -17.61 12.08
N CYS A 21 -7.19 -18.28 10.92
CA CYS A 21 -6.75 -17.73 9.63
C CYS A 21 -7.73 -17.98 8.48
N ILE A 22 -8.08 -16.94 7.74
CA ILE A 22 -8.80 -17.03 6.46
C ILE A 22 -7.79 -16.93 5.32
N LEU A 23 -7.81 -17.89 4.40
CA LEU A 23 -6.94 -17.90 3.24
C LEU A 23 -7.69 -17.64 1.92
N PRO A 24 -7.15 -16.77 1.03
CA PRO A 24 -5.83 -16.14 1.09
C PRO A 24 -5.71 -15.00 2.12
N LEU A 25 -4.49 -14.68 2.56
CA LEU A 25 -4.18 -13.64 3.54
C LEU A 25 -4.63 -12.26 3.09
N HIS A 26 -4.68 -11.99 1.77
CA HIS A 26 -5.30 -10.78 1.23
C HIS A 26 -6.73 -10.55 1.75
N THR A 27 -7.50 -11.62 1.93
CA THR A 27 -8.85 -11.58 2.49
C THR A 27 -8.82 -11.28 3.98
N SER A 28 -7.97 -11.99 4.75
CA SER A 28 -7.76 -11.70 6.17
C SER A 28 -7.37 -10.24 6.42
N ILE A 29 -6.47 -9.69 5.61
CA ILE A 29 -6.01 -8.29 5.70
C ILE A 29 -7.17 -7.32 5.41
N SER A 30 -7.95 -7.58 4.36
CA SER A 30 -9.08 -6.73 3.98
C SER A 30 -10.16 -6.69 5.07
N LEU A 31 -10.50 -7.85 5.62
CA LEU A 31 -11.45 -7.99 6.72
C LEU A 31 -10.93 -7.31 8.00
N PHE A 32 -9.65 -7.49 8.33
CA PHE A 32 -9.04 -6.84 9.48
C PHE A 32 -9.07 -5.31 9.38
N LEU A 33 -8.78 -4.74 8.20
CA LEU A 33 -8.89 -3.30 7.98
C LEU A 33 -10.33 -2.80 8.10
N LEU A 34 -11.32 -3.54 7.60
CA LEU A 34 -12.74 -3.19 7.75
C LEU A 34 -13.13 -3.13 9.23
N SER A 35 -12.73 -4.13 10.02
CA SER A 35 -12.97 -4.15 11.47
C SER A 35 -12.21 -3.04 12.22
N TYR A 36 -10.96 -2.74 11.84
CA TYR A 36 -10.18 -1.61 12.37
C TYR A 36 -10.85 -0.26 12.10
N CYS A 37 -11.36 -0.08 10.88
CA CYS A 37 -12.04 1.13 10.47
C CYS A 37 -13.47 1.24 11.03
N ASP A 38 -14.02 0.15 11.57
CA ASP A 38 -15.45 0.00 11.85
C ASP A 38 -16.28 0.42 10.63
N CYS A 39 -15.94 -0.17 9.47
CA CYS A 39 -16.48 0.20 8.17
C CYS A 39 -17.50 -0.82 7.69
N LYS A 40 -18.74 -0.35 7.46
CA LYS A 40 -19.88 -1.16 6.96
C LYS A 40 -20.45 -0.61 5.65
N LEU A 41 -19.59 0.07 4.87
CA LEU A 41 -20.00 0.77 3.65
C LEU A 41 -20.10 -0.14 2.43
N PHE A 42 -19.55 -1.35 2.50
CA PHE A 42 -19.40 -2.26 1.38
C PHE A 42 -20.22 -3.53 1.62
N ASN A 43 -20.88 -4.03 0.57
CA ASN A 43 -21.41 -5.39 0.59
C ASN A 43 -20.26 -6.36 0.32
N ILE A 44 -19.99 -7.25 1.28
CA ILE A 44 -18.83 -8.12 1.23
C ILE A 44 -19.24 -9.48 0.66
N PHE A 45 -18.55 -9.90 -0.39
CA PHE A 45 -18.74 -11.17 -1.05
C PHE A 45 -17.46 -12.01 -0.98
N LEU A 46 -17.54 -13.20 -0.37
CA LEU A 46 -16.50 -14.21 -0.44
C LEU A 46 -16.72 -15.09 -1.66
N VAL A 47 -15.62 -15.33 -2.38
CA VAL A 47 -15.59 -16.09 -3.63
C VAL A 47 -14.80 -17.39 -3.40
N PRO A 48 -15.47 -18.54 -3.24
CA PRO A 48 -14.82 -19.83 -3.07
C PRO A 48 -13.90 -20.18 -4.26
N ALA A 49 -12.77 -20.82 -3.96
CA ALA A 49 -11.83 -21.32 -4.97
C ALA A 49 -12.37 -22.55 -5.74
N SER A 50 -13.24 -23.34 -5.10
CA SER A 50 -13.99 -24.44 -5.71
C SER A 50 -15.49 -24.21 -5.52
N ASP A 51 -16.30 -24.62 -6.49
CA ASP A 51 -17.77 -24.55 -6.41
C ASP A 51 -18.38 -25.58 -5.43
N SER A 52 -17.54 -26.24 -4.61
CA SER A 52 -17.98 -27.18 -3.58
C SER A 52 -18.48 -26.41 -2.36
N THR A 53 -19.80 -26.30 -2.24
CA THR A 53 -20.53 -25.75 -1.10
C THR A 53 -20.45 -26.69 0.11
N ASP A 54 -19.29 -26.77 0.77
CA ASP A 54 -19.22 -27.34 2.12
C ASP A 54 -19.64 -26.26 3.13
N ASP A 55 -20.95 -25.99 3.16
CA ASP A 55 -21.66 -24.94 3.91
C ASP A 55 -21.44 -24.95 5.45
N GLN A 56 -20.66 -25.88 5.99
CA GLN A 56 -20.63 -26.16 7.44
C GLN A 56 -19.37 -25.64 8.17
N LEU A 57 -18.37 -25.09 7.47
CA LEU A 57 -17.15 -24.55 8.09
C LEU A 57 -17.11 -23.01 8.18
N PHE A 58 -18.13 -22.31 7.67
CA PHE A 58 -18.04 -20.89 7.33
C PHE A 58 -18.27 -19.88 8.47
N ASP A 59 -18.88 -20.28 9.60
CA ASP A 59 -19.35 -19.32 10.61
C ASP A 59 -18.34 -18.94 11.70
N LYS A 60 -17.23 -19.67 11.88
CA LYS A 60 -16.46 -19.59 13.14
C LYS A 60 -15.34 -18.54 13.20
N ALA A 61 -14.88 -17.96 12.09
CA ALA A 61 -13.81 -16.94 12.12
C ALA A 61 -14.06 -15.69 11.26
N LEU A 62 -15.27 -15.53 10.73
CA LEU A 62 -15.67 -14.24 10.15
C LEU A 62 -15.74 -13.19 11.28
N PRO A 63 -15.33 -11.94 11.03
CA PRO A 63 -15.49 -10.89 12.01
C PRO A 63 -16.97 -10.75 12.37
N GLY A 64 -17.30 -10.89 13.66
CA GLY A 64 -18.70 -11.00 14.10
C GLY A 64 -19.54 -9.74 13.86
N ASP A 65 -18.92 -8.64 13.44
CA ASP A 65 -19.56 -7.35 13.17
C ASP A 65 -19.79 -7.04 11.67
N LEU A 66 -19.30 -7.91 10.76
CA LEU A 66 -19.40 -7.76 9.31
C LEU A 66 -20.41 -8.75 8.72
N GLU A 67 -21.32 -8.23 7.91
CA GLU A 67 -22.21 -9.06 7.10
C GLU A 67 -21.48 -9.47 5.81
N VAL A 68 -21.41 -10.78 5.57
CA VAL A 68 -20.68 -11.37 4.45
C VAL A 68 -21.57 -12.35 3.72
N HIS A 69 -21.52 -12.30 2.40
CA HIS A 69 -22.25 -13.19 1.50
C HIS A 69 -21.27 -14.07 0.72
N PHE A 70 -21.72 -15.23 0.25
CA PHE A 70 -20.95 -16.07 -0.65
C PHE A 70 -21.47 -15.94 -2.07
N ILE A 71 -20.56 -15.92 -3.03
CA ILE A 71 -20.90 -15.86 -4.46
C ILE A 71 -19.96 -16.75 -5.27
N SER A 72 -20.52 -17.49 -6.22
CA SER A 72 -19.70 -18.31 -7.12
C SER A 72 -18.94 -17.45 -8.13
N ARG A 73 -17.81 -17.96 -8.62
CA ARG A 73 -16.95 -17.21 -9.54
C ARG A 73 -17.65 -16.84 -10.85
N CYS A 74 -18.58 -17.68 -11.34
CA CYS A 74 -19.32 -17.44 -12.58
C CYS A 74 -20.40 -16.35 -12.44
N GLN A 75 -20.81 -16.03 -11.21
CA GLN A 75 -21.78 -14.97 -10.91
C GLN A 75 -21.12 -13.59 -10.71
N LEU A 76 -19.79 -13.51 -10.72
CA LEU A 76 -19.08 -12.26 -10.58
C LEU A 76 -19.30 -11.34 -11.80
N PRO A 77 -19.31 -10.01 -11.62
CA PRO A 77 -19.25 -9.09 -12.75
C PRO A 77 -18.02 -9.37 -13.64
N LEU A 78 -18.16 -9.26 -14.97
CA LEU A 78 -17.08 -9.57 -15.92
C LEU A 78 -15.78 -8.79 -15.64
N VAL A 79 -15.91 -7.53 -15.20
CA VAL A 79 -14.77 -6.68 -14.83
C VAL A 79 -14.01 -7.27 -13.63
N VAL A 80 -14.72 -7.85 -12.66
CA VAL A 80 -14.14 -8.51 -11.49
C VAL A 80 -13.54 -9.86 -11.86
N GLN A 81 -14.20 -10.64 -12.73
CA GLN A 81 -13.65 -11.90 -13.25
C GLN A 81 -12.32 -11.71 -13.97
N SER A 82 -12.12 -10.52 -14.55
CA SER A 82 -10.89 -10.12 -15.24
C SER A 82 -9.78 -9.66 -14.28
N CYS A 83 -10.01 -9.69 -12.98
CA CYS A 83 -9.05 -9.24 -11.97
C CYS A 83 -8.73 -10.33 -10.94
N SER A 84 -7.53 -10.29 -10.39
CA SER A 84 -7.21 -10.96 -9.14
C SER A 84 -7.88 -10.25 -7.97
N LEU A 85 -8.47 -11.00 -7.04
CA LEU A 85 -9.07 -10.47 -5.82
C LEU A 85 -7.97 -10.08 -4.80
N PRO A 86 -8.18 -9.05 -3.96
CA PRO A 86 -9.44 -8.37 -3.69
C PRO A 86 -9.82 -7.36 -4.78
N ALA A 87 -11.13 -7.15 -4.97
CA ALA A 87 -11.65 -6.17 -5.91
C ALA A 87 -12.92 -5.48 -5.38
N ILE A 88 -13.02 -4.17 -5.56
CA ILE A 88 -14.23 -3.39 -5.31
C ILE A 88 -14.83 -2.98 -6.65
N VAL A 89 -16.14 -3.13 -6.82
CA VAL A 89 -16.86 -2.61 -8.00
C VAL A 89 -17.96 -1.66 -7.58
N GLU A 90 -18.17 -0.60 -8.37
CA GLU A 90 -19.35 0.24 -8.27
C GLU A 90 -20.61 -0.54 -8.68
N GLU A 91 -21.78 -0.17 -8.14
CA GLU A 91 -23.10 -0.76 -8.46
C GLU A 91 -23.36 -0.93 -9.97
N ASN A 92 -22.89 0.01 -10.79
CA ASN A 92 -23.05 -0.02 -12.25
C ASN A 92 -22.23 -1.12 -12.95
N GLY A 93 -21.32 -1.80 -12.24
CA GLY A 93 -20.47 -2.87 -12.76
C GLY A 93 -19.38 -2.44 -13.74
N LYS A 94 -19.18 -1.13 -13.96
CA LYS A 94 -18.26 -0.58 -14.97
C LYS A 94 -16.92 -0.13 -14.41
N PHE A 95 -16.87 0.28 -13.14
CA PHE A 95 -15.63 0.76 -12.51
C PHE A 95 -15.21 -0.21 -11.41
N CYS A 96 -14.05 -0.84 -11.60
CA CYS A 96 -13.47 -1.80 -10.69
C CYS A 96 -12.15 -1.27 -10.13
N ARG A 97 -11.91 -1.49 -8.85
CA ARG A 97 -10.67 -1.23 -8.14
C ARG A 97 -10.11 -2.57 -7.69
N ALA A 98 -8.97 -2.99 -8.23
CA ALA A 98 -8.40 -4.30 -7.96
C ALA A 98 -6.98 -4.19 -7.42
N GLY A 99 -6.64 -5.12 -6.53
CA GLY A 99 -5.36 -5.18 -5.84
C GLY A 99 -5.42 -4.69 -4.40
N LEU A 100 -4.58 -5.27 -3.55
CA LEU A 100 -4.68 -5.08 -2.10
C LEU A 100 -4.51 -3.61 -1.75
N SER A 101 -3.42 -3.00 -2.19
CA SER A 101 -3.09 -1.63 -1.84
C SER A 101 -4.17 -0.67 -2.34
N VAL A 102 -4.65 -0.89 -3.57
CA VAL A 102 -5.72 -0.08 -4.17
C VAL A 102 -7.02 -0.19 -3.36
N VAL A 103 -7.46 -1.41 -3.07
CA VAL A 103 -8.70 -1.70 -2.32
C VAL A 103 -8.64 -1.14 -0.91
N LEU A 104 -7.57 -1.42 -0.16
CA LEU A 104 -7.43 -0.98 1.24
C LEU A 104 -7.39 0.56 1.34
N ARG A 105 -6.69 1.22 0.42
CA ARG A 105 -6.65 2.69 0.38
C ARG A 105 -8.02 3.28 0.06
N HIS A 106 -8.78 2.66 -0.84
CA HIS A 106 -10.16 3.06 -1.14
C HIS A 106 -11.08 2.92 0.06
N ILE A 107 -10.99 1.80 0.81
CA ILE A 107 -11.74 1.60 2.06
C ILE A 107 -11.45 2.72 3.06
N ILE A 108 -10.18 3.09 3.25
CA ILE A 108 -9.78 4.19 4.15
C ILE A 108 -10.34 5.53 3.67
N GLN A 109 -10.22 5.82 2.37
CA GLN A 109 -10.73 7.07 1.78
C GLN A 109 -12.25 7.18 1.94
N LYS A 110 -12.99 6.13 1.59
CA LYS A 110 -14.45 6.09 1.72
C LYS A 110 -14.93 6.20 3.16
N THR A 111 -14.25 5.51 4.08
CA THR A 111 -14.57 5.60 5.52
C THR A 111 -14.45 7.05 6.01
N TYR A 112 -13.39 7.75 5.62
CA TYR A 112 -13.19 9.15 5.99
C TYR A 112 -14.14 10.13 5.27
N GLU A 113 -14.48 9.86 4.00
CA GLU A 113 -15.44 10.67 3.24
C GLU A 113 -16.83 10.64 3.89
N VAL A 114 -17.27 9.49 4.39
CA VAL A 114 -18.56 9.33 5.07
C VAL A 114 -18.50 9.86 6.51
N ASP A 115 -17.41 9.59 7.23
CA ASP A 115 -17.21 10.05 8.60
C ASP A 115 -15.86 10.79 8.78
N PRO A 116 -15.84 12.12 8.56
CA PRO A 116 -14.64 12.94 8.73
C PRO A 116 -14.08 12.98 10.15
N SER A 117 -14.83 12.49 11.16
CA SER A 117 -14.33 12.40 12.54
C SER A 117 -13.26 11.31 12.70
N LYS A 118 -13.25 10.29 11.82
CA LYS A 118 -12.27 9.19 11.78
C LYS A 118 -10.92 9.62 11.17
N LYS A 119 -10.37 10.75 11.62
CA LYS A 119 -9.09 11.28 11.10
C LYS A 119 -7.93 10.30 11.27
N LEU A 120 -7.89 9.54 12.36
CA LEU A 120 -6.86 8.53 12.62
C LEU A 120 -6.86 7.40 11.55
N VAL A 121 -8.02 7.07 10.99
CA VAL A 121 -8.11 6.10 9.88
C VAL A 121 -7.45 6.67 8.62
N LEU A 122 -7.66 7.95 8.31
CA LEU A 122 -7.02 8.61 7.17
C LEU A 122 -5.49 8.70 7.33
N GLU A 123 -5.00 8.81 8.56
CA GLU A 123 -3.56 8.86 8.86
C GLU A 123 -2.83 7.55 8.55
N LEU A 124 -3.55 6.42 8.43
CA LEU A 124 -2.98 5.15 7.93
C LEU A 124 -2.38 5.29 6.53
N LEU A 125 -2.87 6.22 5.71
CA LEU A 125 -2.28 6.47 4.38
C LEU A 125 -0.90 7.12 4.47
N GLY A 126 -0.40 7.43 5.67
CA GLY A 126 0.92 8.01 5.90
C GLY A 126 1.02 9.47 5.46
N PHE A 127 2.25 10.01 5.51
CA PHE A 127 2.51 11.39 5.12
C PHE A 127 2.09 11.66 3.67
N LYS A 128 1.32 12.73 3.43
CA LYS A 128 0.77 13.06 2.09
C LYS A 128 -0.01 11.90 1.43
N LYS A 129 -0.53 10.96 2.23
CA LYS A 129 -1.28 9.79 1.76
C LYS A 129 -0.48 8.86 0.82
N THR A 130 0.83 8.70 1.03
CA THR A 130 1.73 7.94 0.14
C THR A 130 1.97 6.47 0.52
N CYS A 131 1.60 6.03 1.73
CA CYS A 131 1.79 4.64 2.19
C CYS A 131 1.11 3.67 1.20
N LEU A 132 1.87 2.72 0.65
CA LEU A 132 1.39 1.76 -0.37
C LEU A 132 0.71 2.40 -1.59
N LYS A 133 1.06 3.64 -1.95
CA LYS A 133 0.51 4.31 -3.14
C LYS A 133 1.25 3.94 -4.42
N ALA A 134 2.55 3.71 -4.32
CA ALA A 134 3.40 3.34 -5.44
C ALA A 134 3.17 1.88 -5.83
N CYS A 135 3.30 1.54 -7.11
CA CYS A 135 3.13 0.18 -7.60
C CYS A 135 4.20 -0.77 -7.03
N ALA A 136 3.91 -2.07 -6.97
CA ALA A 136 4.84 -3.09 -6.46
C ALA A 136 6.11 -3.24 -7.32
N GLU A 137 6.05 -2.82 -8.58
CA GLU A 137 7.14 -2.84 -9.55
C GLU A 137 8.19 -1.75 -9.28
N VAL A 138 7.80 -0.68 -8.57
CA VAL A 138 8.66 0.49 -8.30
C VAL A 138 8.97 0.69 -6.81
N SER A 139 8.23 0.03 -5.93
CA SER A 139 8.34 0.18 -4.48
C SER A 139 8.56 -1.17 -3.82
N GLN A 140 9.78 -1.38 -3.31
CA GLN A 140 10.10 -2.58 -2.53
C GLN A 140 9.17 -2.76 -1.32
N TRP A 141 8.78 -1.68 -0.65
CA TRP A 141 7.82 -1.73 0.46
C TRP A 141 6.43 -2.16 0.01
N THR A 142 5.94 -1.61 -1.12
CA THR A 142 4.64 -2.05 -1.67
C THR A 142 4.70 -3.53 -2.04
N ARG A 143 5.75 -3.95 -2.76
CA ARG A 143 5.95 -5.35 -3.15
C ARG A 143 5.97 -6.29 -1.95
N LEU A 144 6.71 -5.91 -0.91
CA LEU A 144 6.86 -6.71 0.30
C LEU A 144 5.52 -6.89 1.02
N CYS A 145 4.76 -5.80 1.21
CA CYS A 145 3.49 -5.80 1.91
C CYS A 145 2.34 -6.44 1.10
N GLU A 146 2.25 -6.13 -0.20
CA GLU A 146 1.12 -6.51 -1.04
C GLU A 146 1.26 -7.90 -1.65
N ILE A 147 2.49 -8.37 -1.89
CA ILE A 147 2.75 -9.59 -2.67
C ILE A 147 3.61 -10.57 -1.87
N SER A 148 4.86 -10.20 -1.59
CA SER A 148 5.90 -11.15 -1.17
C SER A 148 5.61 -11.79 0.19
N ILE A 149 5.31 -11.01 1.24
CA ILE A 149 5.04 -11.58 2.57
C ILE A 149 3.74 -12.39 2.60
N PRO A 150 2.60 -11.88 2.09
CA PRO A 150 1.37 -12.68 2.05
C PRO A 150 1.58 -14.03 1.36
N GLN A 151 2.19 -14.06 0.16
CA GLN A 151 2.41 -15.31 -0.58
C GLN A 151 3.40 -16.25 0.12
N ALA A 152 4.48 -15.71 0.69
CA ALA A 152 5.48 -16.49 1.41
C ALA A 152 4.90 -17.15 2.66
N VAL A 153 4.08 -16.41 3.41
CA VAL A 153 3.39 -16.94 4.60
C VAL A 153 2.32 -17.95 4.18
N GLU A 154 1.52 -17.69 3.15
CA GLU A 154 0.55 -18.66 2.62
C GLU A 154 1.20 -20.00 2.24
N SER A 155 2.34 -19.92 1.53
CA SER A 155 3.13 -21.08 1.13
C SER A 155 3.66 -21.83 2.36
N PHE A 156 4.14 -21.10 3.36
CA PHE A 156 4.66 -21.65 4.61
C PHE A 156 3.57 -22.36 5.43
N LEU A 157 2.35 -21.78 5.50
CA LEU A 157 1.20 -22.38 6.18
C LEU A 157 0.67 -23.62 5.46
N SER A 158 0.83 -23.68 4.14
CA SER A 158 0.36 -24.80 3.30
C SER A 158 1.36 -25.96 3.19
N ALA A 159 2.62 -25.74 3.57
CA ALA A 159 3.68 -26.74 3.49
C ALA A 159 3.50 -27.84 4.56
N SER A 160 3.98 -29.06 4.28
CA SER A 160 3.95 -30.13 5.29
C SER A 160 4.89 -29.79 6.46
N PRO A 161 4.58 -30.21 7.70
CA PRO A 161 5.41 -29.91 8.86
C PRO A 161 6.87 -30.37 8.73
N GLU A 162 7.15 -31.40 7.93
CA GLU A 162 8.52 -31.89 7.69
C GLU A 162 9.30 -31.07 6.65
N GLN A 163 8.61 -30.27 5.82
CA GLN A 163 9.23 -29.36 4.84
C GLN A 163 9.36 -27.94 5.40
N CYS A 164 8.58 -27.63 6.43
CA CYS A 164 8.52 -26.33 7.07
C CYS A 164 9.57 -26.25 8.19
N HIS A 165 10.83 -26.05 7.84
CA HIS A 165 11.94 -25.91 8.81
C HIS A 165 12.68 -24.57 8.71
N ALA A 166 12.56 -23.86 7.61
CA ALA A 166 13.24 -22.58 7.38
C ALA A 166 12.24 -21.41 7.41
N ILE A 167 12.69 -20.27 7.95
CA ILE A 167 11.93 -19.01 7.91
C ILE A 167 11.85 -18.54 6.45
N PRO A 168 10.67 -18.10 5.97
CA PRO A 168 10.57 -17.54 4.63
C PRO A 168 11.54 -16.38 4.43
N PRO A 169 12.31 -16.34 3.33
CA PRO A 169 13.28 -15.27 3.05
C PRO A 169 12.67 -13.86 3.13
N GLU A 170 11.39 -13.72 2.80
CA GLU A 170 10.63 -12.47 2.84
C GLU A 170 10.43 -11.96 4.28
N VAL A 171 10.27 -12.87 5.25
CA VAL A 171 10.19 -12.51 6.68
C VAL A 171 11.57 -12.09 7.19
N LEU A 172 12.64 -12.74 6.74
CA LEU A 172 14.01 -12.31 7.05
C LEU A 172 14.34 -10.95 6.42
N LEU A 173 13.84 -10.69 5.21
CA LEU A 173 13.97 -9.40 4.56
C LEU A 173 13.22 -8.30 5.34
N LEU A 174 12.05 -8.61 5.91
CA LEU A 174 11.35 -7.68 6.80
C LEU A 174 12.18 -7.37 8.05
N GLU A 175 12.76 -8.37 8.70
CA GLU A 175 13.67 -8.17 9.84
C GLU A 175 14.84 -7.25 9.46
N LYS A 176 15.50 -7.51 8.33
CA LYS A 176 16.59 -6.67 7.79
C LYS A 176 16.11 -5.22 7.59
N LYS A 177 14.94 -5.02 6.98
CA LYS A 177 14.38 -3.69 6.73
C LYS A 177 13.99 -2.94 8.00
N LEU A 178 13.48 -3.63 9.03
CA LEU A 178 13.21 -3.01 10.33
C LEU A 178 14.49 -2.49 11.02
N GLY A 179 15.66 -3.02 10.64
CA GLY A 179 16.97 -2.55 11.11
C GLY A 179 17.55 -1.38 10.31
N GLU A 180 16.95 -1.00 9.18
CA GLU A 180 17.43 0.11 8.36
C GLU A 180 17.15 1.47 9.03
N PRO A 181 17.99 2.50 8.84
CA PRO A 181 17.73 3.83 9.38
C PRO A 181 16.46 4.47 8.80
N VAL A 182 15.60 4.99 9.68
CA VAL A 182 14.35 5.64 9.28
C VAL A 182 14.62 7.05 8.74
N ARG A 183 13.89 7.43 7.68
CA ARG A 183 13.78 8.82 7.23
C ARG A 183 12.34 9.29 7.27
N VAL A 184 12.06 10.36 8.03
CA VAL A 184 10.74 11.00 8.07
C VAL A 184 10.82 12.46 7.62
N HIS A 185 9.69 13.06 7.25
CA HIS A 185 9.65 14.46 6.77
C HIS A 185 10.24 15.49 7.75
N ASN A 186 10.26 15.19 9.05
CA ASN A 186 10.84 16.02 10.11
C ASN A 186 12.09 15.38 10.74
N ASP A 187 12.81 14.55 9.98
CA ASP A 187 13.93 13.73 10.44
C ASP A 187 14.94 14.54 11.28
N ASP A 188 15.49 15.61 10.71
CA ASP A 188 16.45 16.49 11.36
C ASP A 188 15.94 17.04 12.70
N LYS A 189 14.65 17.40 12.79
CA LYS A 189 14.05 17.93 14.01
C LYS A 189 14.03 16.88 15.11
N ILE A 190 13.60 15.66 14.78
CA ILE A 190 13.47 14.55 15.75
C ILE A 190 14.85 14.04 16.16
N ARG A 191 15.78 13.91 15.22
CA ARG A 191 17.17 13.51 15.51
C ARG A 191 17.89 14.52 16.39
N ARG A 192 17.63 15.83 16.20
CA ARG A 192 18.11 16.86 17.12
C ARG A 192 17.51 16.71 18.51
N GLN A 193 16.21 16.43 18.64
CA GLN A 193 15.57 16.14 19.94
C GLN A 193 16.19 14.90 20.62
N LYS A 194 16.46 13.82 19.87
CA LYS A 194 17.15 12.62 20.36
C LYS A 194 18.53 12.98 20.93
N LEU A 195 19.28 13.81 20.21
CA LEU A 195 20.58 14.32 20.67
C LEU A 195 20.47 15.16 21.95
N GLN A 196 19.41 15.97 22.10
CA GLN A 196 19.22 16.76 23.34
C GLN A 196 18.99 15.83 24.54
N GLN A 197 18.19 14.78 24.37
CA GLN A 197 17.89 13.83 25.43
C GLN A 197 19.09 12.97 25.81
N GLN A 198 19.87 12.51 24.83
CA GLN A 198 21.12 11.78 25.09
C GLN A 198 22.11 12.66 25.89
N LYS A 199 22.30 13.92 25.48
CA LYS A 199 23.16 14.88 26.21
C LYS A 199 22.61 15.30 27.58
N ALA A 200 21.29 15.30 27.76
CA ALA A 200 20.67 15.58 29.05
C ALA A 200 20.86 14.41 30.02
N GLY A 201 20.72 13.17 29.54
CA GLY A 201 20.97 11.95 30.32
C GLY A 201 22.43 11.77 30.75
N GLU A 202 23.39 12.21 29.92
CA GLU A 202 24.82 12.23 30.26
C GLU A 202 25.18 13.26 31.36
N LYS A 203 24.41 14.34 31.50
CA LYS A 203 24.65 15.37 32.52
C LYS A 203 24.13 14.96 33.90
N THR A 204 23.13 14.09 33.96
CA THR A 204 22.57 13.55 35.21
C THR A 204 23.31 12.34 35.75
N SER A 205 24.21 11.72 34.97
CA SER A 205 24.98 10.52 35.37
C SER A 205 26.36 10.81 35.98
N VAL A 206 26.69 12.08 36.29
CA VAL A 206 27.92 12.43 37.02
C VAL A 206 27.73 12.12 38.52
N PRO A 207 28.59 11.30 39.18
CA PRO A 207 28.40 10.97 40.59
C PRO A 207 28.64 12.21 41.45
N ALA A 208 27.59 12.67 42.15
CA ALA A 208 27.70 13.71 43.16
C ALA A 208 28.44 13.18 44.40
N PHE A 209 29.78 13.22 44.38
CA PHE A 209 30.57 13.09 45.59
C PHE A 209 30.63 14.43 46.32
N ALA A 210 30.10 14.41 47.56
CA ALA A 210 30.34 15.31 48.69
C ALA A 210 29.84 16.77 48.60
N LYS A 211 28.79 17.08 49.39
CA LYS A 211 28.97 17.78 50.68
C LYS A 211 27.69 17.77 51.53
N THR A 212 27.86 17.28 52.75
CA THR A 212 26.93 17.20 53.88
C THR A 212 26.69 18.58 54.50
N THR A 213 25.44 18.96 54.85
CA THR A 213 25.00 19.29 56.24
C THR A 213 23.54 19.79 56.34
N LYS A 214 22.71 18.96 57.01
CA LYS A 214 21.61 19.21 57.98
C LYS A 214 20.80 20.54 58.00
N ASN A 215 19.46 20.41 57.88
CA ASN A 215 18.40 20.68 58.90
C ASN A 215 17.00 20.74 58.23
N LEU A 216 16.06 19.81 58.48
CA LEU A 216 14.94 19.82 59.47
C LEU A 216 13.80 20.83 59.18
N TYR A 217 12.72 20.39 58.52
CA TYR A 217 11.32 20.19 58.99
C TYR A 217 10.34 20.03 57.79
N PRO A 218 9.21 19.28 57.92
CA PRO A 218 8.31 18.95 56.82
C PRO A 218 7.03 19.80 56.85
N GLU A 219 6.56 20.30 55.69
CA GLU A 219 5.14 20.67 55.54
C GLU A 219 4.60 20.28 54.16
N GLU A 220 3.35 19.86 54.21
CA GLU A 220 2.57 19.09 53.26
C GLU A 220 2.12 19.91 52.04
N GLY A 221 2.10 19.27 50.88
CA GLY A 221 1.59 19.82 49.64
C GLY A 221 1.56 18.74 48.57
N SER A 222 0.58 17.84 48.67
CA SER A 222 0.31 16.76 47.71
C SER A 222 -0.08 17.33 46.35
N THR A 223 0.92 17.55 45.50
CA THR A 223 0.75 17.50 44.04
C THR A 223 1.26 16.13 43.61
N VAL A 224 0.35 15.32 43.06
CA VAL A 224 0.67 14.02 42.50
C VAL A 224 1.50 14.26 41.25
N GLU A 225 2.83 14.31 41.41
CA GLU A 225 3.76 14.19 40.30
C GLU A 225 3.59 12.79 39.72
N ILE A 226 3.04 12.72 38.49
CA ILE A 226 3.04 11.51 37.68
C ILE A 226 4.51 11.21 37.40
N GLN A 227 5.03 10.17 38.03
CA GLN A 227 6.35 9.62 37.75
C GLN A 227 6.45 9.28 36.25
N ASP A 228 7.25 10.06 35.53
CA ASP A 228 7.68 9.74 34.16
C ASP A 228 8.34 8.35 34.17
N GLN A 229 7.77 7.41 33.42
CA GLN A 229 8.35 6.09 33.19
C GLN A 229 9.74 6.24 32.54
N PRO A 230 10.84 5.74 33.17
CA PRO A 230 12.19 6.16 32.82
C PRO A 230 12.81 5.47 31.58
N HIS A 231 12.08 4.64 30.83
CA HIS A 231 12.67 3.78 29.78
C HIS A 231 12.06 3.88 28.37
N THR A 232 11.09 4.77 28.12
CA THR A 232 10.46 4.85 26.79
C THR A 232 11.32 5.67 25.81
N SER A 233 11.80 5.04 24.72
CA SER A 233 12.60 5.73 23.69
C SER A 233 11.89 6.96 23.13
N LEU A 234 12.64 7.94 22.61
CA LEU A 234 12.04 9.15 22.02
C LEU A 234 11.10 8.78 20.87
N GLU A 235 11.51 7.84 20.03
CA GLU A 235 10.77 7.32 18.91
C GLU A 235 9.41 6.78 19.34
N LEU A 236 9.38 5.97 20.42
CA LEU A 236 8.13 5.46 20.99
C LEU A 236 7.23 6.60 21.46
N ARG A 237 7.77 7.59 22.18
CA ARG A 237 6.97 8.74 22.64
C ARG A 237 6.41 9.55 21.48
N VAL A 238 7.22 9.80 20.45
CA VAL A 238 6.78 10.49 19.22
C VAL A 238 5.70 9.68 18.51
N ALA A 239 5.88 8.37 18.39
CA ALA A 239 4.91 7.47 17.76
C ALA A 239 3.55 7.46 18.49
N PHE A 240 3.56 7.26 19.81
CA PHE A 240 2.34 7.18 20.61
C PHE A 240 1.62 8.52 20.77
N SER A 241 2.34 9.66 20.74
CA SER A 241 1.74 11.00 20.74
C SER A 241 0.82 11.29 19.54
N LYS A 242 1.00 10.56 18.43
CA LYS A 242 0.09 10.65 17.28
C LYS A 242 -1.12 9.72 17.39
N LEU A 243 -0.99 8.64 18.16
CA LEU A 243 -2.04 7.65 18.35
C LEU A 243 -2.97 7.99 19.52
N GLY A 244 -2.42 8.57 20.59
CA GLY A 244 -3.16 9.12 21.71
C GLY A 244 -3.29 10.63 21.58
N VAL A 245 -4.45 11.19 21.92
CA VAL A 245 -4.72 12.64 21.95
C VAL A 245 -3.96 13.34 23.10
N GLN A 246 -2.72 12.95 23.37
CA GLN A 246 -1.82 13.67 24.28
C GLN A 246 -0.95 14.60 23.43
N GLU A 247 -1.33 15.87 23.40
CA GLU A 247 -0.44 16.92 22.93
C GLU A 247 0.82 16.90 23.78
N ILE A 248 1.97 16.65 23.14
CA ILE A 248 3.26 16.89 23.78
C ILE A 248 3.29 18.38 24.13
N PRO A 249 3.53 18.77 25.39
CA PRO A 249 3.68 20.17 25.75
C PRO A 249 4.77 20.77 24.88
N THR A 250 4.41 21.72 24.03
CA THR A 250 5.37 22.47 23.22
C THR A 250 6.14 23.42 24.13
N THR A 251 7.12 22.90 24.85
CA THR A 251 8.07 23.73 25.59
C THR A 251 8.90 24.49 24.55
N THR A 252 8.62 25.78 24.43
CA THR A 252 9.35 26.75 23.60
C THR A 252 10.71 27.09 24.25
N ASN A 253 11.50 26.07 24.59
CA ASN A 253 12.87 26.27 25.00
C ASN A 253 13.73 26.51 23.75
N ARG A 254 14.37 27.69 23.69
CA ARG A 254 15.36 28.00 22.64
C ARG A 254 16.42 26.89 22.64
N GLU A 255 16.51 26.15 21.53
CA GLU A 255 17.50 25.08 21.38
C GLU A 255 18.92 25.62 21.66
N PRO A 256 19.74 24.87 22.43
CA PRO A 256 21.12 25.26 22.69
C PRO A 256 21.92 25.44 21.39
N SER A 257 22.78 26.46 21.36
CA SER A 257 23.57 26.85 20.20
C SER A 257 24.50 25.75 19.66
N GLU A 258 24.88 24.79 20.50
CA GLU A 258 25.68 23.61 20.12
C GLU A 258 24.90 22.61 19.26
N ILE A 259 23.61 22.38 19.56
CA ILE A 259 22.76 21.43 18.82
C ILE A 259 22.35 21.99 17.46
N ARG A 260 22.22 23.31 17.34
CA ARG A 260 21.96 23.98 16.05
C ARG A 260 23.15 23.93 15.09
N LYS A 261 24.38 23.85 15.63
CA LYS A 261 25.62 23.84 14.84
C LYS A 261 26.08 22.43 14.43
N THR A 262 25.47 21.36 14.96
CA THR A 262 25.76 19.97 14.58
C THR A 262 25.38 19.71 13.12
N LYS A 263 26.30 19.12 12.35
CA LYS A 263 26.05 18.67 10.98
C LYS A 263 25.04 17.53 10.98
N THR A 264 24.21 17.44 9.94
CA THR A 264 23.18 16.40 9.80
C THR A 264 23.77 14.97 9.75
N SER A 265 25.01 14.82 9.30
CA SER A 265 25.75 13.54 9.35
C SER A 265 26.00 13.04 10.77
N ASP A 266 26.10 13.95 11.74
CA ASP A 266 26.55 13.67 13.11
C ASP A 266 25.36 13.53 14.07
N LEU A 267 24.13 13.63 13.56
CA LEU A 267 22.91 13.44 14.35
C LEU A 267 22.64 11.93 14.55
N PRO A 268 22.12 11.51 15.71
CA PRO A 268 21.78 10.11 15.96
C PRO A 268 20.74 9.61 14.94
N ILE A 269 20.83 8.34 14.53
CA ILE A 269 19.86 7.73 13.62
C ILE A 269 18.52 7.49 14.32
N LEU A 270 17.43 7.49 13.53
CA LEU A 270 16.11 7.07 13.99
C LEU A 270 15.90 5.60 13.66
N GLU A 271 15.28 4.89 14.58
CA GLU A 271 14.96 3.46 14.45
C GLU A 271 13.48 3.27 14.11
N HIS A 272 13.16 2.14 13.50
CA HIS A 272 11.78 1.78 13.23
C HIS A 272 11.02 1.51 14.53
N VAL A 273 9.89 2.20 14.70
CA VAL A 273 8.86 1.83 15.68
C VAL A 273 7.84 0.91 15.01
N PHE A 274 7.47 1.29 13.78
CA PHE A 274 6.48 0.68 12.91
C PHE A 274 7.10 0.41 11.53
N THR A 275 6.38 -0.27 10.64
CA THR A 275 6.92 -0.83 9.39
C THR A 275 7.63 0.20 8.51
N GLU A 276 6.98 1.32 8.16
CA GLU A 276 7.58 2.35 7.30
C GLU A 276 8.40 3.41 8.08
N GLY A 277 8.41 3.35 9.42
CA GLY A 277 9.20 4.27 10.24
C GLY A 277 8.64 4.50 11.65
N LEU A 278 8.43 5.76 12.01
CA LEU A 278 8.00 6.13 13.36
C LEU A 278 6.49 6.05 13.59
N TYR A 279 5.68 6.05 12.54
CA TYR A 279 4.23 6.19 12.65
C TYR A 279 3.54 4.91 12.20
N PHE A 280 2.45 4.57 12.87
CA PHE A 280 1.59 3.47 12.47
C PHE A 280 0.88 3.81 11.17
N THR A 281 0.97 2.92 10.19
CA THR A 281 0.46 3.14 8.82
C THR A 281 -0.29 1.92 8.31
N LEU A 282 -0.84 2.02 7.10
CA LEU A 282 -1.48 0.91 6.41
C LEU A 282 -0.53 -0.28 6.23
N ALA A 283 0.79 -0.05 6.08
CA ALA A 283 1.77 -1.13 5.99
C ALA A 283 1.76 -2.02 7.25
N ASP A 284 1.60 -1.44 8.45
CA ASP A 284 1.49 -2.21 9.69
C ASP A 284 0.21 -3.05 9.74
N VAL A 285 -0.92 -2.46 9.30
CA VAL A 285 -2.21 -3.15 9.23
C VAL A 285 -2.17 -4.31 8.23
N VAL A 286 -1.44 -4.16 7.12
CA VAL A 286 -1.24 -5.21 6.11
C VAL A 286 -0.37 -6.34 6.63
N LEU A 287 0.77 -6.02 7.27
CA LEU A 287 1.72 -7.05 7.71
C LEU A 287 1.25 -7.80 8.96
N LEU A 288 0.45 -7.18 9.84
CA LEU A 288 0.05 -7.77 11.11
C LEU A 288 -0.64 -9.15 10.95
N PRO A 289 -1.69 -9.31 10.13
CA PRO A 289 -2.30 -10.62 9.92
C PRO A 289 -1.30 -11.65 9.39
N CYS A 290 -0.44 -11.29 8.44
CA CYS A 290 0.54 -12.22 7.87
C CYS A 290 1.56 -12.69 8.91
N ILE A 291 2.19 -11.75 9.61
CA ILE A 291 3.21 -12.07 10.61
C ILE A 291 2.60 -12.79 11.80
N HIS A 292 1.40 -12.42 12.22
CA HIS A 292 0.69 -13.13 13.28
C HIS A 292 0.55 -14.62 12.94
N GLN A 293 0.09 -14.96 11.74
CA GLN A 293 -0.10 -16.35 11.33
C GLN A 293 1.22 -17.12 11.23
N PHE A 294 2.25 -16.47 10.68
CA PHE A 294 3.60 -17.02 10.66
C PHE A 294 4.08 -17.39 12.07
N LEU A 295 3.90 -16.49 13.05
CA LEU A 295 4.32 -16.70 14.43
C LEU A 295 3.49 -17.78 15.15
N VAL A 296 2.17 -17.82 14.93
CA VAL A 296 1.28 -18.83 15.51
C VAL A 296 1.65 -20.21 15.02
N PHE A 297 1.83 -20.37 13.70
CA PHE A 297 2.25 -21.63 13.10
C PHE A 297 3.62 -22.08 13.62
N SER A 298 4.60 -21.17 13.62
CA SER A 298 5.96 -21.47 14.11
C SER A 298 5.95 -21.95 15.57
N LYS A 299 5.14 -21.30 16.43
CA LYS A 299 4.98 -21.69 17.84
C LYS A 299 4.30 -23.06 17.99
N LYS A 300 3.25 -23.35 17.21
CA LYS A 300 2.51 -24.64 17.26
C LYS A 300 3.40 -25.82 16.89
N HIS A 301 4.33 -25.62 15.95
CA HIS A 301 5.22 -26.65 15.45
C HIS A 301 6.58 -26.75 16.17
N ASN A 302 6.76 -26.02 17.30
CA ASN A 302 8.02 -25.97 18.06
C ASN A 302 9.25 -25.72 17.17
N GLN A 303 9.09 -24.96 16.08
CA GLN A 303 10.24 -24.54 15.30
C GLN A 303 11.10 -23.68 16.22
N LYS A 304 12.43 -23.85 16.13
CA LYS A 304 13.35 -22.93 16.80
C LYS A 304 13.06 -21.54 16.26
N LEU A 305 12.32 -20.74 17.02
CA LEU A 305 12.09 -19.34 16.77
C LEU A 305 13.48 -18.69 16.76
N LEU A 306 14.03 -18.49 15.57
CA LEU A 306 15.31 -17.82 15.36
C LEU A 306 15.18 -16.39 15.88
N ASN A 307 16.32 -15.76 16.18
CA ASN A 307 16.39 -14.41 16.72
C ASN A 307 15.87 -13.39 15.70
N LEU A 308 14.57 -13.06 15.75
CA LEU A 308 13.91 -11.98 15.00
C LEU A 308 13.54 -10.81 15.95
N PRO A 309 14.51 -10.22 16.65
CA PRO A 309 14.24 -9.29 17.74
C PRO A 309 13.47 -8.04 17.29
N LEU A 310 13.72 -7.56 16.07
CA LEU A 310 13.06 -6.36 15.55
C LEU A 310 11.61 -6.67 15.16
N LEU A 311 11.35 -7.81 14.52
CA LEU A 311 10.01 -8.29 14.18
C LEU A 311 9.19 -8.50 15.44
N TYR A 312 9.73 -9.15 16.48
CA TYR A 312 9.02 -9.34 17.74
C TYR A 312 8.72 -8.01 18.44
N SER A 313 9.70 -7.10 18.46
CA SER A 313 9.52 -5.77 19.02
C SER A 313 8.45 -4.97 18.26
N TRP A 314 8.45 -5.05 16.93
CA TRP A 314 7.41 -4.46 16.08
C TRP A 314 6.05 -5.08 16.38
N TYR A 315 5.95 -6.41 16.41
CA TYR A 315 4.70 -7.13 16.65
C TYR A 315 4.10 -6.74 18.01
N HIS A 316 4.91 -6.68 19.07
CA HIS A 316 4.48 -6.22 20.39
C HIS A 316 3.97 -4.76 20.35
N ARG A 317 4.67 -3.85 19.68
CA ARG A 317 4.26 -2.44 19.59
C ARG A 317 2.96 -2.25 18.81
N VAL A 318 2.76 -3.03 17.75
CA VAL A 318 1.52 -3.01 16.96
C VAL A 318 0.33 -3.48 17.80
N GLN A 319 0.50 -4.48 18.67
CA GLN A 319 -0.55 -4.92 19.59
C GLN A 319 -0.99 -3.80 20.54
N GLU A 320 -0.11 -2.88 20.91
CA GLU A 320 -0.43 -1.77 21.82
C GLU A 320 -1.28 -0.67 21.19
N VAL A 321 -1.47 -0.68 19.87
CA VAL A 321 -2.32 0.30 19.18
C VAL A 321 -3.80 0.04 19.50
N PRO A 322 -4.56 1.01 20.06
CA PRO A 322 -5.95 0.77 20.49
C PRO A 322 -6.88 0.24 19.39
N GLY A 323 -6.78 0.78 18.18
CA GLY A 323 -7.55 0.32 17.02
C GLY A 323 -7.21 -1.13 16.63
N VAL A 324 -5.95 -1.55 16.80
CA VAL A 324 -5.51 -2.92 16.54
C VAL A 324 -6.10 -3.88 17.56
N LYS A 325 -6.10 -3.54 18.86
CA LYS A 325 -6.74 -4.35 19.91
C LYS A 325 -8.22 -4.58 19.62
N SER A 326 -8.93 -3.51 19.21
CA SER A 326 -10.35 -3.60 18.86
C SER A 326 -10.60 -4.46 17.62
N ALA A 327 -9.81 -4.27 16.56
CA ALA A 327 -9.93 -5.05 15.33
C ALA A 327 -9.62 -6.53 15.57
N ALA A 328 -8.55 -6.83 16.31
CA ALA A 328 -8.16 -8.19 16.63
C ALA A 328 -9.25 -8.94 17.41
N ALA A 329 -9.87 -8.27 18.40
CA ALA A 329 -11.00 -8.86 19.12
C ALA A 329 -12.19 -9.18 18.20
N LYS A 330 -12.51 -8.29 17.25
CA LYS A 330 -13.58 -8.50 16.26
C LYS A 330 -13.27 -9.65 15.30
N CYS A 331 -12.01 -9.79 14.90
CA CYS A 331 -11.54 -10.83 13.98
C CYS A 331 -11.12 -12.14 14.70
N ASN A 332 -11.40 -12.29 15.99
CA ASN A 332 -10.97 -13.45 16.81
C ASN A 332 -9.45 -13.71 16.78
N MET A 333 -8.63 -12.68 16.53
CA MET A 333 -7.18 -12.79 16.49
C MET A 333 -6.59 -12.76 17.90
N GLN A 334 -6.08 -13.90 18.38
CA GLN A 334 -5.49 -14.03 19.70
C GLN A 334 -3.99 -13.72 19.68
N PHE A 335 -3.59 -12.57 20.23
CA PHE A 335 -2.19 -12.18 20.23
C PHE A 335 -1.28 -13.13 21.02
N LEU A 336 -0.12 -13.40 20.44
CA LEU A 336 0.93 -14.15 21.11
C LEU A 336 1.65 -13.28 22.13
N GLN A 337 1.74 -13.78 23.35
CA GLN A 337 2.62 -13.26 24.38
C GLN A 337 3.98 -13.95 24.27
N PHE A 338 5.03 -13.15 24.11
CA PHE A 338 6.42 -13.60 24.20
C PHE A 338 7.00 -13.04 25.51
N PRO A 339 7.76 -13.83 26.29
CA PRO A 339 8.49 -13.28 27.43
C PRO A 339 9.41 -12.16 26.96
N ASP A 340 9.57 -11.10 27.76
CA ASP A 340 10.44 -9.96 27.45
C ASP A 340 11.80 -10.46 26.94
N LEU A 341 12.08 -10.23 25.66
CA LEU A 341 13.27 -10.70 24.93
C LEU A 341 14.57 -10.00 25.40
N LEU A 342 14.57 -9.36 26.57
CA LEU A 342 15.70 -8.61 27.15
C LEU A 342 16.88 -9.50 27.59
N SER A 343 16.90 -10.78 27.22
CA SER A 343 17.90 -11.75 27.67
C SER A 343 18.34 -12.76 26.60
N PHE A 344 18.47 -12.33 25.34
CA PHE A 344 19.31 -13.08 24.40
C PHE A 344 20.76 -12.59 24.54
N PRO A 345 21.73 -13.49 24.80
CA PRO A 345 23.13 -13.12 24.74
C PRO A 345 23.47 -12.64 23.33
N ASP A 346 24.24 -11.56 23.27
CA ASP A 346 24.70 -10.81 22.08
C ASP A 346 25.45 -11.65 21.01
N GLU A 347 25.56 -12.98 21.18
CA GLU A 347 26.51 -13.84 20.47
C GLU A 347 25.92 -14.60 19.26
N GLN A 348 24.69 -14.32 18.82
CA GLN A 348 24.14 -14.95 17.60
C GLN A 348 23.45 -13.94 16.68
N LEU A 349 24.12 -12.81 16.41
CA LEU A 349 23.83 -12.04 15.20
C LEU A 349 24.14 -12.95 14.01
N ILE A 350 23.10 -13.48 13.37
CA ILE A 350 23.22 -14.15 12.08
C ILE A 350 23.80 -13.09 11.13
N ASP A 351 24.94 -13.40 10.52
CA ASP A 351 25.51 -12.53 9.48
C ASP A 351 24.56 -12.57 8.27
N PHE A 352 23.68 -11.58 8.19
CA PHE A 352 22.70 -11.42 7.12
C PHE A 352 23.34 -11.03 5.78
N SER A 353 24.68 -11.01 5.69
CA SER A 353 25.44 -10.81 4.45
C SER A 353 25.18 -11.89 3.37
N THR A 354 24.63 -13.04 3.76
CA THR A 354 24.39 -14.20 2.87
C THR A 354 22.97 -14.36 2.33
N ILE A 355 22.01 -13.50 2.70
CA ILE A 355 20.73 -13.47 1.98
C ILE A 355 21.06 -12.89 0.60
N PRO A 356 20.78 -13.59 -0.52
CA PRO A 356 20.92 -12.99 -1.83
C PRO A 356 20.19 -11.64 -1.78
N ASP A 357 20.81 -10.55 -2.22
CA ASP A 357 20.05 -9.35 -2.59
C ASP A 357 19.16 -9.74 -3.77
N GLY A 358 18.09 -10.47 -3.45
CA GLY A 358 17.20 -11.17 -4.37
C GLY A 358 16.15 -10.23 -4.88
N LEU A 359 16.59 -9.04 -5.27
CA LEU A 359 16.00 -8.08 -6.19
C LEU A 359 17.20 -7.19 -6.51
N GLU A 360 18.03 -7.64 -7.44
CA GLU A 360 19.11 -6.83 -8.00
C GLU A 360 18.56 -5.42 -8.19
N GLU A 361 19.19 -4.42 -7.56
CA GLU A 361 19.22 -3.11 -8.17
C GLU A 361 19.76 -3.39 -9.57
N GLU A 362 18.88 -3.48 -10.58
CA GLU A 362 19.29 -3.29 -11.96
C GLU A 362 20.10 -2.01 -11.88
N ASN A 363 21.42 -2.16 -11.95
CA ASN A 363 22.35 -1.05 -11.90
C ASN A 363 21.82 -0.05 -12.90
N GLU A 364 21.17 1.01 -12.43
CA GLU A 364 20.70 2.08 -13.27
C GLU A 364 21.97 2.58 -13.94
N ASP A 365 22.08 2.24 -15.22
CA ASP A 365 23.22 2.57 -16.05
C ASP A 365 23.40 4.07 -15.92
N SER A 366 24.38 4.48 -15.13
CA SER A 366 24.45 5.82 -14.51
C SER A 366 24.83 6.89 -15.53
N GLN A 367 24.75 6.55 -16.82
CA GLN A 367 25.26 7.30 -17.95
C GLN A 367 24.19 8.05 -18.73
N PHE A 368 22.89 7.79 -18.54
CA PHE A 368 21.86 8.47 -19.33
C PHE A 368 21.18 9.62 -18.57
N ILE A 369 21.83 10.79 -18.56
CA ILE A 369 21.33 12.05 -17.95
C ILE A 369 20.72 12.99 -19.03
N GLY A 370 20.25 12.44 -20.16
CA GLY A 370 19.74 13.23 -21.28
C GLY A 370 18.25 13.03 -21.53
N GLY A 371 17.47 14.11 -21.64
CA GLY A 371 16.11 14.01 -22.18
C GLY A 371 16.10 13.60 -23.67
N PRO A 372 14.97 13.15 -24.24
CA PRO A 372 14.89 12.67 -25.62
C PRO A 372 15.24 13.72 -26.68
N ARG A 373 15.08 15.03 -26.39
CA ARG A 373 15.44 16.12 -27.31
C ARG A 373 16.95 16.25 -27.54
N PRO A 374 17.78 16.36 -26.48
CA PRO A 374 19.24 16.25 -26.61
C PRO A 374 19.68 15.00 -27.39
N THR A 375 18.99 13.88 -27.23
CA THR A 375 19.30 12.63 -27.93
C THR A 375 19.00 12.72 -29.43
N MET A 376 17.82 13.20 -29.83
CA MET A 376 17.47 13.35 -31.25
C MET A 376 18.42 14.30 -32.00
N THR A 377 18.80 15.43 -31.38
CA THR A 377 19.76 16.35 -31.96
C THR A 377 21.13 15.69 -32.14
N LYS A 378 21.63 14.98 -31.13
CA LYS A 378 22.91 14.25 -31.22
C LYS A 378 22.89 13.13 -32.27
N LEU A 379 21.76 12.43 -32.41
CA LEU A 379 21.58 11.41 -33.46
C LEU A 379 21.68 12.05 -34.85
N MET A 380 20.98 13.16 -35.08
CA MET A 380 21.06 13.91 -36.35
C MET A 380 22.47 14.44 -36.61
N GLU A 381 23.13 15.05 -35.61
CA GLU A 381 24.52 15.53 -35.72
C GLU A 381 25.51 14.38 -36.04
N SER A 382 25.17 13.16 -35.62
CA SER A 382 25.95 11.94 -35.92
C SER A 382 25.55 11.28 -37.25
N GLY A 383 24.69 11.91 -38.05
CA GLY A 383 24.19 11.38 -39.33
C GLY A 383 23.19 10.23 -39.20
N ILE A 384 22.60 10.03 -38.01
CA ILE A 384 21.58 9.02 -37.74
C ILE A 384 20.21 9.68 -37.85
N GLU A 385 19.53 9.42 -38.96
CA GLU A 385 18.20 9.95 -39.25
C GLU A 385 17.11 8.88 -39.12
N ALA A 386 15.92 9.29 -38.67
CA ALA A 386 14.76 8.43 -38.64
C ALA A 386 14.23 8.19 -40.07
N LYS A 387 14.21 6.93 -40.52
CA LYS A 387 13.52 6.54 -41.76
C LYS A 387 12.07 6.22 -41.45
N PHE A 388 11.16 7.05 -41.96
CA PHE A 388 9.72 6.86 -41.79
C PHE A 388 9.14 6.00 -42.91
N SER A 389 8.35 5.00 -42.54
CA SER A 389 7.52 4.24 -43.48
C SER A 389 6.22 5.00 -43.75
N PRO A 390 5.59 4.82 -44.93
CA PRO A 390 4.26 5.36 -45.18
C PRO A 390 3.24 4.80 -44.19
N HIS A 391 2.17 5.55 -43.95
CA HIS A 391 1.09 5.12 -43.06
C HIS A 391 0.49 3.79 -43.56
N PRO A 392 0.30 2.76 -42.72
CA PRO A 392 -0.14 1.44 -43.21
C PRO A 392 -1.60 1.42 -43.70
N CYS A 393 -2.36 2.49 -43.43
CA CYS A 393 -3.69 2.77 -43.97
C CYS A 393 -3.74 4.19 -44.56
N PRO A 394 -3.27 4.45 -45.80
CA PRO A 394 -3.10 5.81 -46.32
C PRO A 394 -4.39 6.64 -46.43
N SER A 395 -5.53 5.98 -46.56
CA SER A 395 -6.86 6.62 -46.61
C SER A 395 -7.47 6.88 -45.23
N TRP A 396 -6.77 6.52 -44.15
CA TRP A 396 -7.27 6.68 -42.79
C TRP A 396 -6.93 8.06 -42.23
N THR A 397 -7.95 8.74 -41.70
CA THR A 397 -7.78 9.93 -40.86
C THR A 397 -8.93 10.02 -39.86
N LEU A 398 -8.62 10.39 -38.62
CA LEU A 398 -9.58 10.78 -37.60
C LEU A 398 -9.90 12.26 -37.77
N GLU A 399 -11.12 12.56 -38.22
CA GLU A 399 -11.63 13.93 -38.35
C GLU A 399 -11.97 14.52 -36.98
N TRP A 400 -10.95 14.93 -36.22
CA TRP A 400 -11.09 15.44 -34.84
C TRP A 400 -12.09 16.58 -34.67
N ASN A 401 -12.28 17.40 -35.71
CA ASN A 401 -13.23 18.53 -35.69
C ASN A 401 -14.70 18.09 -35.73
N ASN A 402 -14.96 16.86 -36.19
CA ASN A 402 -16.31 16.30 -36.28
C ASN A 402 -16.64 15.39 -35.10
N LEU A 403 -15.64 15.04 -34.28
CA LEU A 403 -15.83 14.23 -33.08
C LEU A 403 -16.30 15.10 -31.91
N PRO A 404 -17.10 14.55 -30.99
CA PRO A 404 -17.44 15.25 -29.75
C PRO A 404 -16.18 15.66 -28.97
N ALA A 405 -16.23 16.81 -28.30
CA ALA A 405 -15.09 17.37 -27.58
C ALA A 405 -14.47 16.35 -26.59
N ALA A 406 -15.31 15.64 -25.83
CA ALA A 406 -14.86 14.65 -24.86
C ALA A 406 -14.07 13.46 -25.46
N VAL A 407 -14.15 13.19 -26.78
CA VAL A 407 -13.30 12.20 -27.47
C VAL A 407 -11.87 12.74 -27.66
N SER A 408 -11.74 14.04 -27.89
CA SER A 408 -10.45 14.69 -28.15
C SER A 408 -9.52 14.61 -26.93
N PRO A 409 -8.21 14.34 -27.13
CA PRO A 409 -7.25 14.38 -26.04
C PRO A 409 -7.08 15.78 -25.43
N GLY A 410 -7.54 16.85 -26.10
CA GLY A 410 -7.54 18.21 -25.55
C GLY A 410 -8.29 18.33 -24.21
N GLU A 411 -9.39 17.60 -24.06
CA GLU A 411 -10.18 17.55 -22.81
C GLU A 411 -9.47 16.81 -21.67
N GLY A 412 -8.33 16.16 -21.96
CA GLY A 412 -7.44 15.56 -20.97
C GLY A 412 -6.63 16.57 -20.13
N LYS A 413 -6.92 17.89 -20.23
CA LYS A 413 -6.19 19.00 -19.57
C LYS A 413 -4.71 19.09 -19.99
N MET A 414 -4.45 18.95 -21.28
CA MET A 414 -3.13 19.16 -21.87
C MET A 414 -3.06 20.48 -22.64
N SER A 415 -1.84 21.02 -22.84
CA SER A 415 -1.66 22.20 -23.69
C SER A 415 -2.06 21.90 -25.14
N SER A 416 -2.44 22.93 -25.90
CA SER A 416 -2.85 22.81 -27.32
C SER A 416 -1.83 22.05 -28.16
N ASP A 417 -0.54 22.38 -28.01
CA ASP A 417 0.53 21.71 -28.77
C ASP A 417 0.68 20.23 -28.39
N ARG A 418 0.44 19.91 -27.11
CA ARG A 418 0.46 18.51 -26.63
C ARG A 418 -0.76 17.76 -27.13
N ALA A 419 -1.93 18.40 -27.17
CA ALA A 419 -3.15 17.84 -27.73
C ALA A 419 -2.97 17.50 -29.21
N LEU A 420 -2.43 18.43 -30.01
CA LEU A 420 -2.19 18.20 -31.43
C LEU A 420 -1.22 17.03 -31.68
N ARG A 421 -0.11 16.98 -30.95
CA ARG A 421 0.83 15.84 -31.05
C ARG A 421 0.17 14.53 -30.64
N LYS A 422 -0.64 14.55 -29.59
CA LYS A 422 -1.38 13.36 -29.13
C LYS A 422 -2.40 12.92 -30.18
N GLN A 423 -3.15 13.84 -30.79
CA GLN A 423 -4.07 13.54 -31.90
C GLN A 423 -3.35 12.85 -33.08
N GLN A 424 -2.15 13.31 -33.44
CA GLN A 424 -1.34 12.68 -34.48
C GLN A 424 -0.89 11.26 -34.09
N GLN A 425 -0.47 11.05 -32.84
CA GLN A 425 -0.12 9.73 -32.30
C GLN A 425 -1.33 8.77 -32.36
N LEU A 426 -2.48 9.23 -31.86
CA LEU A 426 -3.72 8.47 -31.83
C LEU A 426 -4.21 8.11 -33.24
N ASN A 427 -4.04 9.01 -34.22
CA ASN A 427 -4.43 8.73 -35.60
C ASN A 427 -3.78 7.46 -36.15
N ASN A 428 -2.49 7.28 -35.86
CA ASN A 428 -1.74 6.11 -36.31
C ASN A 428 -2.14 4.85 -35.53
N LEU A 429 -2.19 4.94 -34.20
CA LEU A 429 -2.48 3.79 -33.34
C LEU A 429 -3.89 3.24 -33.58
N VAL A 430 -4.90 4.11 -33.59
CA VAL A 430 -6.30 3.72 -33.77
C VAL A 430 -6.52 3.07 -35.15
N SER A 431 -5.83 3.55 -36.18
CA SER A 431 -5.92 2.96 -37.53
C SER A 431 -5.53 1.48 -37.57
N MET A 432 -4.53 1.09 -36.77
CA MET A 432 -4.05 -0.29 -36.71
C MET A 432 -5.04 -1.16 -35.94
N VAL A 433 -5.55 -0.66 -34.82
CA VAL A 433 -6.52 -1.38 -33.99
C VAL A 433 -7.80 -1.65 -34.78
N ILE A 434 -8.34 -0.65 -35.47
CA ILE A 434 -9.58 -0.80 -36.26
C ILE A 434 -9.40 -1.83 -37.38
N LYS A 435 -8.21 -1.90 -37.98
CA LYS A 435 -7.92 -2.89 -39.02
C LYS A 435 -7.86 -4.33 -38.48
N LEU A 436 -7.47 -4.50 -37.21
CA LEU A 436 -7.33 -5.79 -36.54
C LEU A 436 -8.62 -6.25 -35.85
N SER A 437 -9.47 -5.30 -35.42
CA SER A 437 -10.65 -5.57 -34.60
C SER A 437 -11.80 -6.17 -35.40
N ASN A 438 -12.49 -7.12 -34.78
CA ASN A 438 -13.76 -7.69 -35.24
C ASN A 438 -14.88 -7.37 -34.24
N PRO A 439 -16.16 -7.33 -34.68
CA PRO A 439 -17.29 -7.21 -33.76
C PRO A 439 -17.24 -8.30 -32.67
N GLY A 440 -17.40 -7.89 -31.41
CA GLY A 440 -17.30 -8.76 -30.23
C GLY A 440 -15.91 -8.84 -29.60
N ASP A 441 -14.87 -8.28 -30.24
CA ASP A 441 -13.52 -8.28 -29.66
C ASP A 441 -13.44 -7.47 -28.36
N VAL A 442 -12.60 -7.94 -27.44
CA VAL A 442 -12.20 -7.23 -26.23
C VAL A 442 -10.87 -6.53 -26.48
N ILE A 443 -10.86 -5.22 -26.32
CA ILE A 443 -9.70 -4.35 -26.52
C ILE A 443 -9.31 -3.73 -25.18
N VAL A 444 -8.05 -3.89 -24.79
CA VAL A 444 -7.54 -3.41 -23.50
C VAL A 444 -6.53 -2.29 -23.70
N ASP A 445 -6.78 -1.14 -23.09
CA ASP A 445 -5.89 0.02 -23.04
C ASP A 445 -5.10 -0.01 -21.72
N PHE A 446 -3.86 -0.46 -21.79
CA PHE A 446 -2.94 -0.60 -20.66
C PHE A 446 -2.24 0.72 -20.37
N CYS A 447 -2.21 1.12 -19.09
CA CYS A 447 -1.72 2.42 -18.66
C CYS A 447 -2.47 3.57 -19.35
N SER A 448 -3.79 3.40 -19.48
CA SER A 448 -4.69 4.24 -20.28
C SER A 448 -4.70 5.73 -19.89
N GLY A 449 -4.21 6.08 -18.70
CA GLY A 449 -4.21 7.44 -18.20
C GLY A 449 -5.62 8.04 -18.19
N GLY A 450 -5.79 9.14 -18.92
CA GLY A 450 -7.08 9.81 -19.07
C GLY A 450 -8.01 9.19 -20.12
N GLY A 451 -7.69 8.00 -20.64
CA GLY A 451 -8.47 7.29 -21.66
C GLY A 451 -8.31 7.85 -23.07
N HIS A 452 -7.14 8.41 -23.41
CA HIS A 452 -6.94 9.07 -24.70
C HIS A 452 -7.10 8.14 -25.90
N VAL A 453 -6.63 6.89 -25.78
CA VAL A 453 -6.78 5.86 -26.82
C VAL A 453 -8.11 5.15 -26.64
N GLY A 454 -8.37 4.60 -25.44
CA GLY A 454 -9.55 3.78 -25.17
C GLY A 454 -10.89 4.46 -25.43
N ILE A 455 -11.03 5.76 -25.14
CA ILE A 455 -12.28 6.50 -25.42
C ILE A 455 -12.53 6.63 -26.93
N VAL A 456 -11.47 6.90 -27.71
CA VAL A 456 -11.57 6.97 -29.18
C VAL A 456 -11.96 5.61 -29.74
N LEU A 457 -11.32 4.54 -29.27
CA LEU A 457 -11.64 3.17 -29.69
C LEU A 457 -13.08 2.78 -29.35
N ALA A 458 -13.53 3.06 -28.12
CA ALA A 458 -14.90 2.74 -27.70
C ALA A 458 -15.94 3.48 -28.54
N HIS A 459 -15.68 4.74 -28.89
CA HIS A 459 -16.54 5.54 -29.75
C HIS A 459 -16.59 5.01 -31.20
N MET A 460 -15.44 4.63 -31.76
CA MET A 460 -15.31 4.20 -33.16
C MET A 460 -15.71 2.74 -33.38
N LEU A 461 -15.64 1.90 -32.35
CA LEU A 461 -15.90 0.46 -32.40
C LEU A 461 -17.01 0.07 -31.41
N PRO A 462 -18.27 0.51 -31.63
CA PRO A 462 -19.37 0.29 -30.68
C PRO A 462 -19.72 -1.19 -30.46
N SER A 463 -19.31 -2.08 -31.38
CA SER A 463 -19.50 -3.52 -31.26
C SER A 463 -18.35 -4.25 -30.55
N CYS A 464 -17.28 -3.56 -30.18
CA CYS A 464 -16.18 -4.11 -29.38
C CYS A 464 -16.34 -3.69 -27.92
N GLN A 465 -15.85 -4.50 -26.98
CA GLN A 465 -15.74 -4.12 -25.58
C GLN A 465 -14.37 -3.50 -25.32
N VAL A 466 -14.33 -2.30 -24.75
CA VAL A 466 -13.08 -1.61 -24.39
C VAL A 466 -12.88 -1.62 -22.87
N VAL A 467 -11.67 -1.93 -22.42
CA VAL A 467 -11.30 -1.94 -21.00
C VAL A 467 -10.10 -1.03 -20.78
N LEU A 468 -10.24 -0.03 -19.92
CA LEU A 468 -9.17 0.89 -19.55
C LEU A 468 -8.56 0.46 -18.23
N ILE A 469 -7.26 0.18 -18.23
CA ILE A 469 -6.51 -0.18 -17.02
C ILE A 469 -5.56 0.97 -16.68
N GLU A 470 -5.60 1.45 -15.44
CA GLU A 470 -4.75 2.54 -14.96
C GLU A 470 -4.61 2.51 -13.44
N ASN A 471 -3.39 2.62 -12.91
CA ASN A 471 -3.21 2.64 -11.46
C ASN A 471 -3.58 4.00 -10.83
N LYS A 472 -3.33 5.11 -11.54
CA LYS A 472 -3.60 6.46 -11.06
C LYS A 472 -5.09 6.79 -11.13
N GLU A 473 -5.76 6.60 -10.00
CA GLU A 473 -7.18 6.90 -9.78
C GLU A 473 -7.66 8.19 -10.46
N LEU A 474 -6.98 9.33 -10.20
CA LEU A 474 -7.38 10.63 -10.75
C LEU A 474 -7.38 10.70 -12.28
N SER A 475 -6.54 9.89 -12.95
CA SER A 475 -6.53 9.82 -14.42
C SER A 475 -7.72 8.98 -14.89
N LEU A 476 -7.95 7.83 -14.27
CA LEU A 476 -9.03 6.91 -14.64
C LEU A 476 -10.42 7.49 -14.35
N VAL A 477 -10.59 8.22 -13.25
CA VAL A 477 -11.84 8.95 -12.95
C VAL A 477 -12.14 9.98 -14.04
N ARG A 478 -11.13 10.69 -14.56
CA ARG A 478 -11.33 11.61 -15.69
C ARG A 478 -11.72 10.87 -16.97
N ALA A 479 -11.17 9.68 -17.20
CA ALA A 479 -11.58 8.84 -18.33
C ALA A 479 -13.05 8.45 -18.21
N LYS A 480 -13.47 8.01 -17.01
CA LYS A 480 -14.86 7.70 -16.68
C LYS A 480 -15.79 8.89 -16.93
N ASP A 481 -15.47 10.07 -16.39
CA ASP A 481 -16.28 11.28 -16.55
C ASP A 481 -16.49 11.64 -18.03
N ARG A 482 -15.41 11.57 -18.83
CA ARG A 482 -15.46 11.80 -20.29
C ARG A 482 -16.30 10.75 -21.01
N SER A 483 -16.20 9.48 -20.62
CA SER A 483 -17.02 8.41 -21.20
C SER A 483 -18.50 8.52 -20.84
N ASP A 484 -18.82 8.97 -19.62
CA ASP A 484 -20.19 9.21 -19.16
C ASP A 484 -20.83 10.38 -19.95
N GLU A 485 -20.08 11.46 -20.22
CA GLU A 485 -20.51 12.57 -21.10
C GLU A 485 -20.87 12.07 -22.51
N LEU A 486 -20.06 11.15 -23.04
CA LEU A 486 -20.27 10.52 -24.35
C LEU A 486 -21.32 9.40 -24.36
N ARG A 487 -21.83 9.01 -23.17
CA ARG A 487 -22.77 7.90 -22.98
C ARG A 487 -22.26 6.57 -23.57
N LEU A 488 -20.96 6.33 -23.45
CA LEU A 488 -20.34 5.08 -23.91
C LEU A 488 -20.79 3.93 -22.99
N HIS A 489 -21.27 2.86 -23.60
CA HIS A 489 -21.78 1.67 -22.88
C HIS A 489 -20.85 0.46 -23.01
N ASN A 490 -20.02 0.43 -24.06
CA ASN A 490 -19.06 -0.61 -24.39
C ASN A 490 -17.67 -0.36 -23.78
N ILE A 491 -17.60 0.34 -22.64
CA ILE A 491 -16.34 0.70 -21.96
C ILE A 491 -16.41 0.39 -20.47
N SER A 492 -15.33 -0.13 -19.92
CA SER A 492 -15.16 -0.42 -18.49
C SER A 492 -13.78 0.05 -18.00
N PHE A 493 -13.65 0.27 -16.70
CA PHE A 493 -12.51 0.90 -16.07
C PHE A 493 -12.00 0.01 -14.93
N ILE A 494 -10.69 -0.24 -14.91
CA ILE A 494 -10.02 -1.02 -13.88
C ILE A 494 -8.88 -0.19 -13.30
N GLN A 495 -9.03 0.22 -12.04
CA GLN A 495 -7.95 0.79 -11.26
C GLN A 495 -7.13 -0.34 -10.66
N ALA A 496 -5.93 -0.60 -11.18
CA ALA A 496 -5.05 -1.62 -10.64
C ALA A 496 -3.60 -1.44 -11.13
N ASN A 497 -2.64 -2.10 -10.44
CA ASN A 497 -1.36 -2.43 -11.06
C ASN A 497 -1.60 -3.50 -12.14
N LEU A 498 -0.74 -3.53 -13.18
CA LEU A 498 -0.95 -4.39 -14.35
C LEU A 498 -1.04 -5.88 -13.98
N ASP A 499 -0.27 -6.32 -12.99
CA ASP A 499 -0.24 -7.70 -12.52
C ASP A 499 -1.57 -8.21 -11.93
N TYR A 500 -2.48 -7.31 -11.55
CA TYR A 500 -3.82 -7.68 -11.06
C TYR A 500 -4.82 -7.97 -12.17
N PHE A 501 -4.53 -7.59 -13.42
CA PHE A 501 -5.38 -7.93 -14.55
C PHE A 501 -5.08 -9.35 -15.04
N LYS A 502 -6.11 -10.19 -15.10
CA LYS A 502 -6.07 -11.59 -15.55
C LYS A 502 -7.09 -11.88 -16.65
N GLY A 503 -7.76 -10.85 -17.17
CA GLY A 503 -8.76 -10.97 -18.22
C GLY A 503 -8.15 -11.38 -19.56
N THR A 504 -8.91 -12.15 -20.34
CA THR A 504 -8.57 -12.45 -21.74
C THR A 504 -8.94 -11.27 -22.62
N PHE A 505 -8.12 -10.99 -23.64
CA PHE A 505 -8.37 -9.93 -24.61
C PHE A 505 -7.88 -10.30 -26.00
N ASN A 506 -8.43 -9.65 -27.02
CA ASN A 506 -8.08 -9.83 -28.42
C ASN A 506 -6.95 -8.88 -28.84
N ILE A 507 -7.02 -7.62 -28.38
CA ILE A 507 -6.06 -6.57 -28.74
C ILE A 507 -5.65 -5.80 -27.48
N GLY A 508 -4.35 -5.68 -27.24
CA GLY A 508 -3.77 -4.84 -26.20
C GLY A 508 -3.14 -3.59 -26.82
N VAL A 509 -3.38 -2.42 -26.24
CA VAL A 509 -2.80 -1.13 -26.67
C VAL A 509 -2.19 -0.39 -25.47
N SER A 510 -1.19 0.43 -25.73
CA SER A 510 -0.56 1.35 -24.77
C SER A 510 0.10 2.51 -25.52
N ASP A 511 0.03 3.74 -24.99
CA ASP A 511 0.50 5.00 -25.63
C ASP A 511 1.24 5.94 -24.66
#